data_AF-A0A9W6YCA6-F1
#
_entry.id   AF-A0A9W6YCA6-F1
#
_cell.length_a   1.000
_cell.length_b   1.000
_cell.length_c   1.000
_cell.angle_alpha   90.00
_cell.angle_beta   90.00
_cell.angle_gamma   90.00
#
_symmetry.space_group_name_H-M   'P 1'
#
loop_
_entity.id
_entity.type
_entity.pdbx_description
1 polymer ?
#
loop_
_entity_poly.entity_id
_entity_poly.type
_entity_poly.pdbx_seq_one_letter_code
_entity_poly.pdbx_strand_id
1 'polypeptide(L)'
;MRIYHALSRKFGLELEAIPSLGTVQNYVNYYARTKLENHDRVDDIRRWVEDLTFNGAESLTQSVTFTCAADIHGCSLVGNGSDKKPFLVGLSTKAMVLRLAIPPESFILHIDATSKLNRLEYPVVVVGVSDRSRGFHVVSLFVVSQEVEAIYEAALRALSRVFTCITCQQLVERFTMGDADKTQ
;
A
#
# COMPACT_ATOMS: atom_id res chain seq x y z
N MET A 1 26.45 15.73 0.70
CA MET A 1 27.38 15.54 -0.44
C MET A 1 26.85 14.65 -1.58
N ARG A 2 25.91 13.69 -1.38
CA ARG A 2 25.48 12.76 -2.46
C ARG A 2 24.61 13.36 -3.56
N ILE A 3 23.74 14.33 -3.24
CA ILE A 3 22.74 14.88 -4.19
C ILE A 3 23.39 15.82 -5.21
N TYR A 4 24.32 16.68 -4.78
CA TYR A 4 25.01 17.66 -5.63
C TYR A 4 25.75 17.00 -6.81
N HIS A 5 26.58 15.98 -6.51
CA HIS A 5 27.27 15.20 -7.53
C HIS A 5 26.37 14.25 -8.32
N ALA A 6 25.18 13.91 -7.80
CA ALA A 6 24.20 13.12 -8.55
C ALA A 6 23.48 13.96 -9.61
N LEU A 7 23.16 15.22 -9.30
CA LEU A 7 22.55 16.16 -10.25
C LEU A 7 23.52 16.50 -11.39
N SER A 8 24.78 16.81 -11.07
CA SER A 8 25.85 17.01 -12.07
C SER A 8 25.91 15.86 -13.07
N ARG A 9 26.00 14.61 -12.57
CA ARG A 9 26.08 13.42 -13.41
C ARG A 9 24.81 13.13 -14.20
N LYS A 10 23.63 13.34 -13.61
CA LYS A 10 22.35 13.01 -14.25
C LYS A 10 22.01 13.97 -15.39
N PHE A 11 22.41 15.23 -15.27
CA PHE A 11 22.06 16.29 -16.21
C PHE A 11 23.26 16.82 -17.02
N GLY A 12 24.44 16.22 -16.87
CA GLY A 12 25.65 16.62 -17.60
C GLY A 12 26.13 18.05 -17.28
N LEU A 13 25.87 18.52 -16.06
CA LEU A 13 26.17 19.89 -15.66
C LEU A 13 27.56 19.96 -15.02
N GLU A 14 28.38 20.90 -15.51
CA GLU A 14 29.63 21.33 -14.89
C GLU A 14 29.40 21.69 -13.42
N LEU A 15 30.29 21.24 -12.52
CA LEU A 15 30.09 21.40 -11.08
C LEU A 15 29.99 22.87 -10.64
N GLU A 16 30.60 23.77 -11.42
CA GLU A 16 30.62 25.22 -11.23
C GLU A 16 29.32 25.90 -11.71
N ALA A 17 28.56 25.25 -12.60
CA ALA A 17 27.28 25.73 -13.09
C ALA A 17 26.09 25.32 -12.20
N ILE A 18 26.32 24.47 -11.19
CA ILE A 18 25.28 23.98 -10.30
C ILE A 18 25.08 24.96 -9.14
N PRO A 19 23.85 25.37 -8.83
CA PRO A 19 23.58 26.23 -7.68
C PRO A 19 24.11 25.59 -6.40
N SER A 20 24.65 26.40 -5.48
CA SER A 20 25.17 25.92 -4.20
C SER A 20 24.18 24.98 -3.47
N LEU A 21 24.69 24.06 -2.66
CA LEU A 21 23.83 23.14 -1.90
C LEU A 21 22.76 23.89 -1.08
N GLY A 22 23.14 25.02 -0.46
CA GLY A 22 22.20 25.87 0.30
C GLY A 22 21.09 26.44 -0.60
N THR A 23 21.42 26.84 -1.83
CA THR A 23 20.43 27.32 -2.81
C THR A 23 19.44 26.21 -3.18
N VAL A 24 19.93 25.01 -3.47
CA VAL A 24 19.09 23.85 -3.81
C VAL A 24 18.20 23.46 -2.63
N GLN A 25 18.77 23.38 -1.43
CA GLN A 25 18.02 23.08 -0.20
C GLN A 25 16.94 24.13 0.09
N ASN A 26 17.27 25.42 -0.06
CA ASN A 26 16.29 26.50 0.14
C ASN A 26 15.16 26.44 -0.88
N TYR A 27 15.47 26.15 -2.15
CA TYR A 27 14.44 25.97 -3.18
C TYR A 27 13.53 24.79 -2.87
N VAL A 28 14.10 23.62 -2.54
CA VAL A 28 13.33 22.42 -2.18
C VAL A 28 12.46 22.68 -0.95
N ASN A 29 13.00 23.30 0.10
CA ASN A 29 12.26 23.64 1.32
C ASN A 29 11.14 24.65 1.05
N TYR A 30 11.40 25.68 0.24
CA TYR A 30 10.40 26.66 -0.15
C TYR A 30 9.27 26.00 -0.96
N TYR A 31 9.62 25.17 -1.95
CA TYR A 31 8.66 24.44 -2.76
C TYR A 31 7.85 23.45 -1.91
N ALA A 32 8.49 22.70 -1.02
CA ALA A 32 7.82 21.78 -0.11
C ALA A 32 6.80 22.50 0.79
N ARG A 33 7.19 23.61 1.42
CA ARG A 33 6.30 24.42 2.26
C ARG A 33 5.15 25.06 1.50
N THR A 34 5.42 25.61 0.32
CA THR A 34 4.45 26.45 -0.40
C THR A 34 3.57 25.69 -1.40
N LYS A 35 4.03 24.53 -1.88
CA LYS A 35 3.33 23.75 -2.93
C LYS A 35 2.93 22.34 -2.49
N LEU A 36 3.64 21.76 -1.52
CA LEU A 36 3.38 20.43 -0.98
C LEU A 36 2.84 20.47 0.47
N GLU A 37 2.60 21.68 1.00
CA GLU A 37 2.10 21.95 2.36
C GLU A 37 2.92 21.29 3.48
N ASN A 38 4.16 20.88 3.17
CA ASN A 38 5.03 20.17 4.10
C ASN A 38 4.36 18.94 4.75
N HIS A 39 3.62 18.15 3.95
CA HIS A 39 3.02 16.87 4.37
C HIS A 39 4.03 15.73 4.56
N ASP A 40 5.27 16.01 4.94
CA ASP A 40 6.32 15.01 5.18
C ASP A 40 6.14 14.31 6.55
N ARG A 41 4.88 14.04 6.94
CA ARG A 41 4.50 13.31 8.15
C ARG A 41 4.74 11.79 8.01
N VAL A 42 5.81 11.41 7.34
CA VAL A 42 6.14 10.01 7.03
C VAL A 42 6.32 9.21 8.31
N ASP A 43 6.98 9.79 9.32
CA ASP A 43 7.19 9.11 10.61
C ASP A 43 5.88 8.98 11.40
N ASP A 44 4.99 9.97 11.33
CA ASP A 44 3.68 9.88 11.98
C ASP A 44 2.78 8.84 11.30
N ILE A 45 2.80 8.78 9.96
CA ILE A 45 2.07 7.75 9.21
C ILE A 45 2.66 6.37 9.49
N ARG A 46 3.99 6.24 9.57
CA ARG A 46 4.63 4.97 9.92
C ARG A 46 4.21 4.51 11.31
N ARG A 47 4.23 5.39 12.30
CA ARG A 47 3.73 5.09 13.66
C ARG A 47 2.26 4.71 13.64
N TRP A 48 1.43 5.43 12.88
CA TRP A 48 0.01 5.09 12.76
C TRP A 48 -0.21 3.69 12.16
N VAL A 49 0.58 3.31 11.16
CA VAL A 49 0.54 1.95 10.59
C VAL A 49 1.02 0.92 11.61
N GLU A 50 2.08 1.20 12.36
CA GLU A 50 2.61 0.31 13.41
C GLU A 50 1.60 0.14 14.56
N ASP A 51 0.99 1.21 15.05
CA ASP A 51 0.01 1.22 16.15
C ASP A 51 -1.26 0.41 15.82
N LEU A 52 -1.63 0.35 14.54
CA LEU A 52 -2.79 -0.39 14.05
C LEU A 52 -2.45 -1.78 13.51
N THR A 53 -1.18 -2.20 13.59
CA THR A 53 -0.74 -3.46 13.00
C THR A 53 -1.50 -4.63 13.60
N PHE A 54 -2.11 -5.42 12.72
CA PHE A 54 -2.88 -6.61 13.09
C PHE A 54 -2.04 -7.57 13.94
N ASN A 55 -2.49 -7.82 15.16
CA ASN A 55 -1.92 -8.75 16.13
C ASN A 55 -2.91 -9.86 16.54
N GLY A 56 -4.17 -9.78 16.10
CA GLY A 56 -5.19 -10.79 16.35
C GLY A 56 -6.00 -10.56 17.63
N ALA A 57 -5.65 -9.61 18.49
CA ALA A 57 -6.42 -9.27 19.69
C ALA A 57 -7.53 -8.24 19.44
N GLU A 58 -7.61 -7.66 18.24
CA GLU A 58 -8.52 -6.56 17.94
C GLU A 58 -9.99 -6.99 17.96
N SER A 59 -10.89 -6.05 18.26
CA SER A 59 -12.33 -6.34 18.17
C SER A 59 -12.78 -6.55 16.72
N LEU A 60 -14.01 -7.04 16.54
CA LEU A 60 -14.54 -7.40 15.23
C LEU A 60 -14.54 -6.23 14.23
N THR A 61 -14.86 -5.02 14.70
CA THR A 61 -15.00 -3.81 13.87
C THR A 61 -13.84 -2.83 14.00
N GLN A 62 -12.83 -3.15 14.82
CA GLN A 62 -11.65 -2.31 14.96
C GLN A 62 -10.82 -2.37 13.67
N SER A 63 -10.44 -1.20 13.18
CA SER A 63 -9.56 -1.06 12.02
C SER A 63 -8.18 -1.60 12.32
N VAL A 64 -7.63 -2.34 11.38
CA VAL A 64 -6.27 -2.88 11.44
C VAL A 64 -5.53 -2.59 10.15
N THR A 65 -4.22 -2.45 10.28
CA THR A 65 -3.28 -2.41 9.17
C THR A 65 -2.50 -3.72 9.10
N PHE A 66 -2.03 -4.09 7.92
CA PHE A 66 -1.18 -5.27 7.75
C PHE A 66 -0.31 -5.14 6.50
N THR A 67 0.89 -5.70 6.56
CA THR A 67 1.88 -5.65 5.47
C THR A 67 2.26 -7.06 5.04
N CYS A 68 2.82 -7.22 3.84
CA CYS A 68 3.27 -8.55 3.37
C CYS A 68 4.49 -9.06 4.14
N ALA A 69 5.44 -8.17 4.45
CA ALA A 69 6.69 -8.49 5.12
C ALA A 69 6.74 -7.88 6.53
N ALA A 70 7.44 -8.57 7.42
CA ALA A 70 7.86 -8.08 8.71
C ALA A 70 9.40 -8.14 8.80
N ASP A 71 10.01 -7.26 9.57
CA ASP A 71 11.45 -7.29 9.80
C ASP A 71 11.84 -8.41 10.77
N ILE A 72 13.14 -8.49 11.10
CA ILE A 72 13.68 -9.49 12.04
C ILE A 72 13.11 -9.35 13.46
N HIS A 73 12.46 -8.23 13.78
CA HIS A 73 11.82 -7.94 15.06
C HIS A 73 10.30 -8.16 15.01
N GLY A 74 9.76 -8.58 13.86
CA GLY A 74 8.34 -8.77 13.65
C GLY A 74 7.55 -7.49 13.36
N CYS A 75 8.24 -6.35 13.19
CA CYS A 75 7.60 -5.08 12.85
C CYS A 75 7.23 -5.04 11.37
N SER A 76 6.06 -4.49 11.06
CA SER A 76 5.56 -4.38 9.69
C SER A 76 6.49 -3.56 8.79
N LEU A 77 7.02 -4.18 7.74
CA LEU A 77 7.83 -3.51 6.73
C LEU A 77 6.91 -2.84 5.71
N VAL A 78 6.70 -1.53 5.89
CA VAL A 78 5.89 -0.72 4.98
C VAL A 78 6.55 -0.50 3.63
N GLY A 79 7.89 -0.40 3.56
CA GLY A 79 8.61 0.04 2.36
C GLY A 79 8.76 1.56 2.29
N ASN A 80 9.54 2.07 1.34
CA ASN A 80 9.76 3.52 1.16
C ASN A 80 9.19 4.06 -0.17
N GLY A 81 8.48 3.21 -0.92
CA GLY A 81 7.85 3.57 -2.19
C GLY A 81 8.78 3.61 -3.41
N SER A 82 10.07 3.32 -3.24
CA SER A 82 10.98 3.19 -4.38
C SER A 82 10.82 1.84 -5.08
N ASP A 83 11.22 1.75 -6.36
CA ASP A 83 11.24 0.51 -7.15
C ASP A 83 11.91 -0.67 -6.44
N LYS A 84 12.95 -0.39 -5.64
CA LYS A 84 13.70 -1.42 -4.89
C LYS A 84 13.07 -1.80 -3.57
N LYS A 85 12.23 -0.93 -3.00
CA LYS A 85 11.58 -1.09 -1.70
C LYS A 85 10.15 -0.54 -1.81
N PRO A 86 9.30 -1.21 -2.61
CA PRO A 86 7.94 -0.75 -2.86
C PRO A 86 7.18 -0.70 -1.54
N PHE A 87 6.20 0.21 -1.45
CA PHE A 87 5.33 0.25 -0.28
C PHE A 87 4.04 -0.52 -0.52
N LEU A 88 3.56 -1.18 0.54
CA LEU A 88 2.28 -1.88 0.58
C LEU A 88 1.73 -1.86 2.00
N VAL A 89 0.52 -1.31 2.16
CA VAL A 89 -0.21 -1.33 3.43
C VAL A 89 -1.65 -1.73 3.17
N GLY A 90 -2.06 -2.86 3.73
CA GLY A 90 -3.45 -3.32 3.77
C GLY A 90 -4.19 -2.72 4.95
N LEU A 91 -5.47 -2.39 4.75
CA LEU A 91 -6.40 -1.91 5.77
C LEU A 91 -7.66 -2.76 5.73
N SER A 92 -8.14 -3.19 6.89
CA SER A 92 -9.39 -3.94 7.02
C SER A 92 -9.93 -3.89 8.46
N THR A 93 -10.98 -4.67 8.72
CA THR A 93 -11.46 -5.07 10.04
C THR A 93 -11.69 -6.59 10.02
N LYS A 94 -11.73 -7.25 11.18
CA LYS A 94 -12.04 -8.69 11.21
C LYS A 94 -13.42 -8.99 10.58
N ALA A 95 -14.41 -8.11 10.79
CA ALA A 95 -15.74 -8.21 10.18
C ALA A 95 -15.68 -8.28 8.66
N MET A 96 -14.83 -7.45 8.04
CA MET A 96 -14.68 -7.40 6.59
C MET A 96 -13.95 -8.62 6.05
N VAL A 97 -12.87 -9.06 6.72
CA VAL A 97 -12.13 -10.27 6.33
C VAL A 97 -12.98 -11.53 6.45
N LEU A 98 -13.84 -11.62 7.48
CA LEU A 98 -14.73 -12.76 7.69
C LEU A 98 -15.77 -12.96 6.56
N ARG A 99 -15.98 -11.98 5.69
CA ARG A 99 -16.81 -12.16 4.48
C ARG A 99 -16.24 -13.21 3.53
N LEU A 100 -14.93 -13.43 3.57
CA LEU A 100 -14.25 -14.50 2.82
C LEU A 100 -14.49 -15.91 3.38
N ALA A 101 -15.06 -16.03 4.59
CA ALA A 101 -15.32 -17.34 5.22
C ALA A 101 -16.62 -18.00 4.73
N ILE A 102 -17.40 -17.30 3.91
CA ILE A 102 -18.57 -17.85 3.22
C ILE A 102 -18.09 -18.88 2.18
N PRO A 103 -18.85 -19.94 1.85
CA PRO A 103 -18.43 -20.89 0.83
C PRO A 103 -18.07 -20.20 -0.50
N PRO A 104 -16.93 -20.52 -1.14
CA PRO A 104 -16.41 -19.80 -2.31
C PRO A 104 -17.30 -19.89 -3.55
N GLU A 105 -18.26 -20.83 -3.59
CA GLU A 105 -19.32 -20.89 -4.62
C GLU A 105 -20.38 -19.79 -4.48
N SER A 106 -20.34 -19.05 -3.37
CA SER A 106 -21.37 -18.08 -2.98
C SER A 106 -21.00 -16.64 -3.23
N PHE A 107 -19.76 -16.39 -3.65
CA PHE A 107 -19.30 -15.05 -3.98
C PHE A 107 -18.33 -15.07 -5.16
N ILE A 108 -18.11 -13.89 -5.74
CA ILE A 108 -17.02 -13.63 -6.68
C ILE A 108 -16.05 -12.70 -5.97
N LEU A 109 -14.77 -13.08 -5.91
CA LEU A 109 -13.74 -12.17 -5.40
C LEU A 109 -13.42 -11.15 -6.49
N HIS A 110 -13.41 -9.88 -6.12
CA HIS A 110 -13.03 -8.76 -6.97
C HIS A 110 -11.73 -8.15 -6.47
N ILE A 111 -10.82 -7.87 -7.40
CA ILE A 111 -9.59 -7.12 -7.15
C ILE A 111 -9.56 -6.01 -8.19
N ASP A 112 -9.72 -4.78 -7.72
CA ASP A 112 -9.77 -3.58 -8.57
C ASP A 112 -8.73 -2.58 -8.09
N ALA A 113 -8.07 -1.86 -9.00
CA ALA A 113 -7.07 -0.87 -8.67
C ALA A 113 -7.52 0.52 -9.10
N THR A 114 -7.51 1.47 -8.17
CA THR A 114 -7.95 2.84 -8.41
C THR A 114 -6.82 3.83 -8.08
N SER A 115 -6.34 4.56 -9.07
CA SER A 115 -5.16 5.45 -8.95
C SER A 115 -5.51 6.93 -8.68
N LYS A 116 -6.78 7.28 -8.41
CA LYS A 116 -7.24 8.68 -8.35
C LYS A 116 -7.56 9.23 -6.94
N LEU A 117 -6.88 8.75 -5.90
CA LEU A 117 -7.22 9.11 -4.52
C LEU A 117 -6.25 10.10 -3.85
N ASN A 118 -5.11 10.43 -4.46
CA ASN A 118 -4.20 11.46 -3.96
C ASN A 118 -3.43 12.16 -5.08
N ARG A 119 -2.72 13.25 -4.75
CA ARG A 119 -1.96 14.09 -5.69
C ARG A 119 -0.76 13.37 -6.33
N LEU A 120 -0.30 12.27 -5.74
CA LEU A 120 0.76 11.40 -6.25
C LEU A 120 0.20 10.18 -7.00
N GLU A 121 -1.12 10.10 -7.13
CA GLU A 121 -1.86 9.05 -7.80
C GLU A 121 -1.48 7.63 -7.34
N TYR A 122 -1.16 7.46 -6.04
CA TYR A 122 -0.87 6.11 -5.56
C TYR A 122 -2.08 5.20 -5.73
N PRO A 123 -1.89 4.03 -6.36
CA PRO A 123 -2.94 3.06 -6.49
C PRO A 123 -3.49 2.61 -5.15
N VAL A 124 -4.81 2.54 -5.07
CA VAL A 124 -5.52 1.82 -4.03
C VAL A 124 -6.16 0.59 -4.65
N VAL A 125 -5.66 -0.57 -4.25
CA VAL A 125 -6.23 -1.85 -4.63
C VAL A 125 -7.37 -2.18 -3.67
N VAL A 126 -8.59 -2.26 -4.19
CA VAL A 126 -9.78 -2.67 -3.48
C VAL A 126 -9.95 -4.17 -3.67
N VAL A 127 -9.98 -4.91 -2.55
CA VAL A 127 -10.39 -6.31 -2.56
C VAL A 127 -11.78 -6.38 -1.95
N GLY A 128 -12.72 -7.00 -2.65
CA GLY A 128 -14.09 -7.13 -2.21
C GLY A 128 -14.75 -8.39 -2.73
N VAL A 129 -15.90 -8.73 -2.18
CA VAL A 129 -16.70 -9.87 -2.62
C VAL A 129 -18.06 -9.40 -3.10
N SER A 130 -18.50 -9.91 -4.24
CA SER A 130 -19.87 -9.74 -4.71
C SER A 130 -20.70 -10.96 -4.31
N ASP A 131 -21.83 -10.72 -3.64
CA ASP A 131 -22.75 -11.79 -3.24
C ASP A 131 -23.72 -12.19 -4.38
N ARG A 132 -24.54 -13.22 -4.14
CA ARG A 132 -25.56 -13.68 -5.10
C ARG A 132 -26.64 -12.64 -5.41
N SER A 133 -26.81 -11.65 -4.55
CA SER A 133 -27.73 -10.52 -4.74
C SER A 133 -27.09 -9.37 -5.51
N ARG A 134 -25.87 -9.56 -6.05
CA ARG A 134 -25.08 -8.54 -6.77
C ARG A 134 -24.66 -7.36 -5.89
N GLY A 135 -24.67 -7.53 -4.57
CA GLY A 135 -24.12 -6.56 -3.63
C GLY A 135 -22.62 -6.70 -3.53
N PHE A 136 -21.89 -5.60 -3.68
CA PHE A 136 -20.44 -5.56 -3.48
C PHE A 136 -20.09 -5.21 -2.03
N HIS A 137 -19.22 -6.01 -1.43
CA HIS A 137 -18.80 -5.84 -0.04
C HIS A 137 -17.27 -5.79 0.05
N VAL A 138 -16.73 -4.66 0.51
CA VAL A 138 -15.28 -4.50 0.67
C VAL A 138 -14.75 -5.48 1.73
N VAL A 139 -13.63 -6.12 1.41
CA VAL A 139 -12.88 -7.02 2.29
C VAL A 139 -11.64 -6.32 2.81
N SER A 140 -10.87 -5.68 1.94
CA SER A 140 -9.70 -4.89 2.34
C SER A 140 -9.38 -3.84 1.30
N LEU A 141 -8.64 -2.81 1.73
CA LEU A 141 -8.06 -1.79 0.87
C LEU A 141 -6.55 -1.88 1.00
N PHE A 142 -5.82 -1.80 -0.10
CA PHE A 142 -4.37 -1.73 -0.09
C PHE A 142 -3.91 -0.45 -0.72
N VAL A 143 -3.11 0.32 -0.01
CA VAL A 143 -2.37 1.45 -0.59
C VAL A 143 -1.04 0.89 -1.05
N VAL A 144 -0.74 0.98 -2.35
CA VAL A 144 0.49 0.42 -2.94
C VAL A 144 1.28 1.46 -3.74
N SER A 145 2.60 1.28 -3.83
CA SER A 145 3.45 2.21 -4.59
C SER A 145 3.42 1.98 -6.10
N GLN A 146 3.10 0.76 -6.53
CA GLN A 146 3.29 0.26 -7.89
C GLN A 146 2.21 -0.78 -8.22
N GLU A 147 1.77 -0.80 -9.49
CA GLU A 147 0.83 -1.79 -10.03
C GLU A 147 1.61 -2.86 -10.80
N VAL A 148 2.36 -3.70 -10.07
CA VAL A 148 3.10 -4.84 -10.66
C VAL A 148 2.65 -6.13 -10.01
N GLU A 149 2.72 -7.24 -10.76
CA GLU A 149 2.25 -8.57 -10.31
C GLU A 149 2.77 -8.95 -8.92
N ALA A 150 4.05 -8.72 -8.65
CA ALA A 150 4.67 -9.03 -7.35
C ALA A 150 4.02 -8.29 -6.17
N ILE A 151 3.46 -7.10 -6.40
CA ILE A 151 2.75 -6.31 -5.37
C ILE A 151 1.35 -6.87 -5.14
N TYR A 152 0.64 -7.26 -6.19
CA TYR A 152 -0.65 -7.93 -6.05
C TYR A 152 -0.51 -9.28 -5.34
N GLU A 153 0.51 -10.08 -5.68
CA GLU A 153 0.82 -11.33 -4.98
C GLU A 153 1.11 -11.08 -3.49
N ALA A 154 1.91 -10.05 -3.19
CA ALA A 154 2.22 -9.66 -1.82
C ALA A 154 0.96 -9.22 -1.04
N ALA A 155 0.06 -8.47 -1.67
CA ALA A 155 -1.20 -8.02 -1.07
C ALA A 155 -2.11 -9.21 -0.73
N LEU A 156 -2.31 -10.11 -1.68
CA LEU A 156 -3.14 -11.30 -1.50
C LEU A 156 -2.54 -12.26 -0.47
N ARG A 157 -1.21 -12.45 -0.46
CA ARG A 157 -0.52 -13.24 0.56
C ARG A 157 -0.71 -12.63 1.96
N ALA A 158 -0.64 -11.30 2.07
CA ALA A 158 -0.88 -10.61 3.33
C ALA A 158 -2.33 -10.80 3.82
N LEU A 159 -3.31 -10.66 2.91
CA LEU A 159 -4.73 -10.90 3.21
C LEU A 159 -4.98 -12.35 3.65
N SER A 160 -4.42 -13.31 2.92
CA SER A 160 -4.56 -14.75 3.23
C SER A 160 -4.01 -15.10 4.61
N ARG A 161 -2.88 -14.49 5.01
CA ARG A 161 -2.33 -14.64 6.37
C ARG A 161 -3.29 -14.10 7.41
N VAL A 162 -3.81 -12.88 7.24
CA VAL A 162 -4.77 -12.27 8.17
C VAL A 162 -6.05 -13.10 8.26
N PHE A 163 -6.59 -13.53 7.12
CA PHE A 163 -7.74 -14.44 7.07
C PHE A 163 -7.47 -15.71 7.89
N THR A 164 -6.35 -16.39 7.62
CA THR A 164 -5.97 -17.62 8.32
C THR A 164 -5.81 -17.39 9.83
N CYS A 165 -5.24 -16.27 10.25
CA CYS A 165 -5.13 -15.93 11.67
C CYS A 165 -6.50 -15.68 12.33
N ILE A 166 -7.47 -15.13 11.59
CA ILE A 166 -8.81 -14.83 12.13
C ILE A 166 -9.69 -16.10 12.18
N THR A 167 -9.61 -16.95 11.15
CA THR A 167 -10.56 -18.05 10.94
C THR A 167 -9.98 -19.43 11.27
N CYS A 168 -8.67 -19.54 11.38
CA CYS A 168 -7.93 -20.82 11.39
C CYS A 168 -8.20 -21.67 10.14
N GLN A 169 -8.60 -21.06 9.01
CA GLN A 169 -8.87 -21.71 7.73
C GLN A 169 -7.94 -21.18 6.65
N GLN A 170 -7.62 -22.01 5.66
CA GLN A 170 -6.96 -21.52 4.46
C GLN A 170 -7.96 -20.77 3.58
N LEU A 171 -7.54 -19.63 3.03
CA LEU A 171 -8.32 -18.91 2.05
C LEU A 171 -8.37 -19.72 0.75
N VAL A 172 -9.57 -20.15 0.36
CA VAL A 172 -9.81 -20.87 -0.89
C VAL A 172 -10.73 -20.02 -1.75
N GLU A 173 -10.25 -19.68 -2.95
CA GLU A 173 -11.01 -18.91 -3.93
C GLU A 173 -11.36 -19.79 -5.12
N ARG A 174 -12.59 -19.66 -5.62
CA ARG A 174 -13.08 -20.42 -6.79
C ARG A 174 -13.22 -19.57 -8.03
N PHE A 175 -13.60 -18.30 -7.86
CA PHE A 175 -13.76 -17.34 -8.94
C PHE A 175 -13.18 -15.99 -8.50
N THR A 176 -12.20 -15.52 -9.26
CA THR A 176 -11.55 -14.23 -9.05
C THR A 176 -11.71 -13.39 -10.30
N MET A 177 -12.21 -12.17 -10.14
CA MET A 177 -12.36 -11.16 -11.17
C MET A 177 -11.38 -10.03 -10.83
N GLY A 178 -10.26 -10.01 -11.54
CA GLY A 178 -9.37 -8.86 -11.57
C GLY A 178 -9.73 -7.98 -12.75
N ASP A 179 -9.35 -6.71 -12.68
CA ASP A 179 -9.34 -5.86 -13.87
C ASP A 179 -8.49 -6.51 -14.96
N ALA A 180 -9.05 -6.53 -16.18
CA ALA A 180 -8.36 -7.04 -17.35
C ALA A 180 -7.32 -6.02 -17.78
N ASP A 181 -6.15 -6.04 -17.14
CA ASP A 181 -5.05 -5.16 -17.52
C ASP A 181 -4.50 -5.65 -18.88
N LYS A 182 -5.11 -5.15 -19.96
CA LYS A 182 -4.57 -5.20 -21.31
C LYS A 182 -4.16 -3.79 -21.71
N THR A 183 -2.87 -3.55 -21.51
CA THR A 183 -1.99 -2.80 -22.42
C THR A 183 -2.41 -1.35 -22.76
N GLN A 184 -1.63 -0.39 -22.28
CA GLN A 184 -1.02 0.62 -23.17
C GLN A 184 0.28 1.17 -22.61
#